data_AF-A0A2E7TL21-F1
#
_entry.id   AF-A0A2E7TL21-F1
#
_cell.length_a   1.000
_cell.length_b   1.000
_cell.length_c   1.000
_cell.angle_alpha   90.00
_cell.angle_beta   90.00
_cell.angle_gamma   90.00
#
_symmetry.space_group_name_H-M   'P 1'
#
loop_
_entity.id
_entity.type
_entity.pdbx_description
1 polymer ?
#
loop_
_entity_poly.entity_id
_entity_poly.type
_entity_poly.pdbx_seq_one_letter_code
_entity_poly.pdbx_strand_id
1 'polypeptide(L)'
;MELWIVGKSKDGARALDDIWCDVRVEKDPSWNTEWDCLNGDPYGSGDGWSPFYRCPDEGCSSVSGYIKDSLGYYFNALTMSSKYPGPEEDDYKKVVLHEYFHVYQATHISQPEIDDGDGDWMTSNRNYIETADYVQRPWITEGGAEYMATYWYSKQSGVSEGYFEERMRWKAESLPGYLSDGRSMREVGFYENISWDIYDVGTWFVAYIINQTSEETFRVDYYDDLEALGFEAAFEKHFGKSADAMIEEFNAWANQPVDALLEILP
;
A
#
# COMPACT_ATOMS: atom_id res chain seq x y z
N MET A 1 -10.79 -6.79 10.13
CA MET A 1 -10.43 -5.43 9.69
C MET A 1 -11.16 -4.45 10.58
N GLU A 2 -10.47 -3.37 10.95
CA GLU A 2 -10.98 -2.26 11.74
C GLU A 2 -10.76 -0.96 10.98
N LEU A 3 -11.69 0.00 11.13
CA LEU A 3 -11.61 1.31 10.51
C LEU A 3 -11.57 2.38 11.60
N TRP A 4 -10.52 3.18 11.61
CA TRP A 4 -10.29 4.25 12.57
C TRP A 4 -10.28 5.60 11.85
N ILE A 5 -11.29 6.43 12.11
CA ILE A 5 -11.45 7.74 11.48
C ILE A 5 -11.01 8.83 12.47
N VAL A 6 -9.94 9.54 12.13
CA VAL A 6 -9.33 10.54 13.02
C VAL A 6 -9.83 11.95 12.67
N GLY A 7 -10.41 12.60 13.67
CA GLY A 7 -10.89 13.99 13.58
C GLY A 7 -9.74 15.02 13.49
N LYS A 8 -10.12 16.30 13.44
CA LYS A 8 -9.17 17.41 13.23
C LYS A 8 -8.45 17.89 14.51
N SER A 9 -8.86 17.41 15.69
CA SER A 9 -8.37 17.91 16.98
C SER A 9 -7.48 16.91 17.69
N LYS A 10 -6.41 17.40 18.32
CA LYS A 10 -5.54 16.59 19.19
C LYS A 10 -6.30 15.94 20.35
N ASP A 11 -7.21 16.68 20.99
CA ASP A 11 -8.05 16.13 22.07
C ASP A 11 -8.92 14.96 21.58
N GLY A 12 -9.49 15.09 20.37
CA GLY A 12 -10.25 14.01 19.74
C GLY A 12 -9.39 12.80 19.36
N ALA A 13 -8.17 13.00 18.87
CA ALA A 13 -7.23 11.91 18.60
C ALA A 13 -6.81 11.19 19.90
N ARG A 14 -6.57 11.95 20.98
CA ARG A 14 -6.28 11.39 22.30
C ARG A 14 -7.45 10.57 22.84
N ALA A 15 -8.69 11.06 22.70
CA ALA A 15 -9.87 10.29 23.07
C ALA A 15 -10.03 9.01 22.22
N LEU A 16 -9.57 9.03 20.96
CA LEU A 16 -9.57 7.85 20.10
C LEU A 16 -8.50 6.84 20.53
N ASP A 17 -7.34 7.29 21.02
CA ASP A 17 -6.33 6.40 21.63
C ASP A 17 -6.87 5.66 22.86
N ASP A 18 -7.65 6.35 23.71
CA ASP A 18 -8.30 5.71 24.86
C ASP A 18 -9.25 4.59 24.39
N ILE A 19 -10.06 4.87 23.35
CA ILE A 19 -10.96 3.87 22.74
C ILE A 19 -10.17 2.72 22.11
N TRP A 20 -9.08 3.02 21.39
CA TRP A 20 -8.20 1.99 20.84
C TRP A 20 -7.70 1.06 21.93
N CYS A 21 -7.18 1.62 23.02
CA CYS A 21 -6.64 0.83 24.12
C CYS A 21 -7.73 -0.03 24.79
N ASP A 22 -8.91 0.53 25.04
CA ASP A 22 -10.06 -0.21 25.58
C ASP A 22 -10.42 -1.41 24.70
N VAL A 23 -10.49 -1.21 23.37
CA VAL A 23 -10.80 -2.29 22.42
C VAL A 23 -9.68 -3.34 22.39
N ARG A 24 -8.41 -2.93 22.45
CA ARG A 24 -7.27 -3.87 22.51
C ARG A 24 -7.34 -4.75 23.75
N VAL A 25 -7.54 -4.17 24.93
CA VAL A 25 -7.62 -4.91 26.22
C VAL A 25 -8.87 -5.79 26.27
N GLU A 26 -10.00 -5.36 25.71
CA GLU A 26 -11.23 -6.17 25.64
C GLU A 26 -11.02 -7.43 24.78
N LYS A 27 -10.35 -7.28 23.63
CA LYS A 27 -10.10 -8.39 22.70
C LYS A 27 -8.97 -9.31 23.16
N ASP A 28 -7.95 -8.74 23.75
CA ASP A 28 -6.76 -9.44 24.22
C ASP A 28 -6.28 -8.86 25.56
N PRO A 29 -6.62 -9.51 26.68
CA PRO A 29 -6.18 -9.10 28.00
C PRO A 29 -4.65 -9.13 28.21
N SER A 30 -3.89 -9.74 27.29
CA SER A 30 -2.43 -9.76 27.30
C SER A 30 -1.79 -8.67 26.44
N TRP A 31 -2.61 -7.81 25.80
CA TRP A 31 -2.12 -6.71 24.98
C TRP A 31 -1.15 -5.82 25.74
N ASN A 32 -0.07 -5.42 25.08
CA ASN A 32 0.97 -4.61 25.69
C ASN A 32 0.54 -3.14 25.80
N THR A 33 -0.22 -2.80 26.83
CA THR A 33 -0.72 -1.44 27.04
C THR A 33 0.38 -0.43 27.38
N GLU A 34 1.57 -0.88 27.77
CA GLU A 34 2.70 0.01 28.05
C GLU A 34 3.26 0.61 26.76
N TRP A 35 3.29 -0.16 25.67
CA TRP A 35 3.94 0.26 24.41
C TRP A 35 2.96 0.48 23.25
N ASP A 36 1.86 -0.26 23.21
CA ASP A 36 0.89 -0.28 22.10
C ASP A 36 -0.44 0.44 22.44
N CYS A 37 -0.45 1.15 23.56
CA CYS A 37 -1.40 2.22 23.86
C CYS A 37 -0.63 3.53 24.03
N LEU A 38 -1.32 4.64 24.35
CA LEU A 38 -0.71 5.95 24.55
C LEU A 38 0.47 5.86 25.53
N ASN A 39 1.69 5.83 24.98
CA ASN A 39 2.94 5.67 25.71
C ASN A 39 3.71 6.98 25.65
N GLY A 40 4.19 7.46 26.80
CA GLY A 40 4.76 8.81 26.90
C GLY A 40 3.69 9.91 26.82
N ASP A 41 4.09 11.09 26.34
CA ASP A 41 3.18 12.22 26.09
C ASP A 41 3.40 12.74 24.66
N PRO A 42 2.95 11.99 23.63
CA PRO A 42 3.14 12.41 22.25
C PRO A 42 2.41 13.73 21.97
N TYR A 43 1.30 13.98 22.67
CA TYR A 43 0.47 15.17 22.47
C TYR A 43 1.04 16.46 23.09
N GLY A 44 1.75 16.36 24.22
CA GLY A 44 2.35 17.50 24.91
C GLY A 44 3.84 17.65 24.68
N SER A 45 4.62 16.58 24.93
CA SER A 45 6.09 16.58 24.79
C SER A 45 6.57 16.29 23.37
N GLY A 46 5.76 15.62 22.56
CA GLY A 46 6.17 15.06 21.26
C GLY A 46 6.92 13.73 21.38
N ASP A 47 7.24 13.30 22.60
CA ASP A 47 7.86 12.01 22.90
C ASP A 47 6.77 10.98 23.21
N GLY A 48 6.84 9.80 22.59
CA GLY A 48 5.90 8.73 22.83
C GLY A 48 5.38 8.05 21.56
N TRP A 49 4.44 7.13 21.74
CA TRP A 49 3.79 6.42 20.64
C TRP A 49 2.26 6.56 20.74
N SER A 50 1.65 6.81 19.59
CA SER A 50 0.20 6.83 19.40
C SER A 50 -0.08 6.56 17.92
N PRO A 51 -1.06 5.68 17.60
CA PRO A 51 -1.45 5.43 16.22
C PRO A 51 -2.12 6.65 15.56
N PHE A 52 -2.64 7.60 16.35
CA PHE A 52 -3.45 8.72 15.84
C PHE A 52 -2.81 10.09 16.03
N TYR A 53 -1.72 10.22 16.79
CA TYR A 53 -1.14 11.51 17.19
C TYR A 53 -0.83 12.45 16.01
N ARG A 54 -0.25 11.94 14.92
CA ARG A 54 0.15 12.76 13.76
C ARG A 54 -1.03 13.16 12.88
N CYS A 55 -2.09 12.35 12.85
CA CYS A 55 -3.22 12.50 11.93
C CYS A 55 -3.90 13.89 11.96
N PRO A 56 -4.15 14.54 13.12
CA PRO A 56 -4.73 15.88 13.16
C PRO A 56 -3.87 16.96 12.49
N ASP A 57 -2.54 16.81 12.54
CA ASP A 57 -1.58 17.83 12.09
C ASP A 57 -1.11 17.57 10.65
N GLU A 58 -0.84 16.32 10.31
CA GLU A 58 -0.23 15.92 9.03
C GLU A 58 -1.24 15.30 8.05
N GLY A 59 -2.43 14.91 8.54
CA GLY A 59 -3.26 13.95 7.82
C GLY A 59 -2.73 12.52 8.03
N CYS A 60 -3.52 11.52 7.65
CA CYS A 60 -3.10 10.14 7.62
C CYS A 60 -4.01 9.30 6.74
N SER A 61 -3.37 8.40 6.03
CA SER A 61 -3.98 7.31 5.30
C SER A 61 -2.99 6.16 5.42
N SER A 62 -3.36 5.10 6.10
CA SER A 62 -2.49 3.95 6.26
C SER A 62 -3.25 2.70 6.66
N VAL A 63 -2.66 1.55 6.31
CA VAL A 63 -2.99 0.27 6.91
C VAL A 63 -1.85 -0.18 7.82
N SER A 64 -2.21 -0.61 9.02
CA SER A 64 -1.33 -1.35 9.91
C SER A 64 -1.81 -2.79 10.02
N GLY A 65 -0.96 -3.72 9.59
CA GLY A 65 -1.19 -5.16 9.73
C GLY A 65 -0.74 -5.65 11.10
N TYR A 66 -1.66 -6.22 11.87
CA TYR A 66 -1.40 -6.91 13.13
C TYR A 66 -1.56 -8.41 12.92
N ILE A 67 -0.71 -8.95 12.04
CA ILE A 67 -0.62 -10.37 11.72
C ILE A 67 0.74 -10.84 12.24
N LYS A 68 0.87 -10.93 13.57
CA LYS A 68 2.14 -11.15 14.27
C LYS A 68 2.09 -12.43 15.09
N ASP A 69 3.19 -13.17 15.18
CA ASP A 69 3.24 -14.49 15.85
C ASP A 69 2.90 -14.41 17.35
N SER A 70 3.20 -13.28 17.97
CA SER A 70 2.95 -12.95 19.37
C SER A 70 1.49 -12.69 19.70
N LEU A 71 0.63 -12.49 18.70
CA LEU A 71 -0.79 -12.17 18.90
C LEU A 71 -1.65 -13.44 18.83
N GLY A 72 -2.60 -13.55 19.77
CA GLY A 72 -3.60 -14.62 19.79
C GLY A 72 -4.71 -14.48 18.73
N TYR A 73 -4.72 -13.37 17.98
CA TYR A 73 -5.67 -13.04 16.93
C TYR A 73 -5.05 -12.05 15.94
N TYR A 74 -5.50 -12.03 14.69
CA TYR A 74 -4.99 -11.14 13.65
C TYR A 74 -6.03 -10.14 13.16
N PHE A 75 -5.59 -8.94 12.85
CA PHE A 75 -6.44 -7.91 12.24
C PHE A 75 -5.61 -6.91 11.43
N ASN A 76 -6.29 -6.17 10.56
CA ASN A 76 -5.75 -4.99 9.89
C ASN A 76 -6.49 -3.76 10.42
N ALA A 77 -5.77 -2.70 10.75
CA ALA A 77 -6.32 -1.41 11.13
C ALA A 77 -6.10 -0.42 9.98
N LEU A 78 -7.20 0.01 9.35
CA LEU A 78 -7.19 1.07 8.35
C LEU A 78 -7.45 2.39 9.07
N THR A 79 -6.50 3.30 9.00
CA THR A 79 -6.57 4.61 9.64
C THR A 79 -6.72 5.70 8.58
N MET A 80 -7.76 6.51 8.71
CA MET A 80 -8.03 7.65 7.83
C MET A 80 -8.18 8.93 8.65
N SER A 81 -7.51 10.00 8.23
CA SER A 81 -7.73 11.34 8.79
C SER A 81 -8.95 12.01 8.17
N SER A 82 -9.29 13.18 8.71
CA SER A 82 -10.30 14.09 8.18
C SER A 82 -9.70 15.27 7.39
N LYS A 83 -8.40 15.20 7.04
CA LYS A 83 -7.69 16.20 6.23
C LYS A 83 -6.48 15.59 5.50
N TYR A 84 -6.16 16.12 4.32
CA TYR A 84 -5.02 15.76 3.47
C TYR A 84 -4.94 14.28 3.03
N PRO A 85 -5.89 13.78 2.23
CA PRO A 85 -7.14 14.44 1.82
C PRO A 85 -8.20 14.36 2.93
N GLY A 86 -9.09 15.35 3.00
CA GLY A 86 -10.27 15.31 3.85
C GLY A 86 -11.47 14.69 3.13
N PRO A 87 -12.54 14.27 3.84
CA PRO A 87 -13.72 13.63 3.25
C PRO A 87 -14.43 14.40 2.13
N GLU A 88 -14.22 15.71 2.06
CA GLU A 88 -14.77 16.60 1.04
C GLU A 88 -13.91 16.67 -0.23
N GLU A 89 -12.69 16.13 -0.20
CA GLU A 89 -11.77 16.10 -1.34
C GLU A 89 -12.01 14.83 -2.17
N ASP A 90 -12.01 14.97 -3.50
CA ASP A 90 -12.31 13.85 -4.42
C ASP A 90 -11.35 12.67 -4.24
N ASP A 91 -10.08 12.96 -3.92
CA ASP A 91 -9.05 11.94 -3.74
C ASP A 91 -9.27 11.11 -2.48
N TYR A 92 -10.08 11.56 -1.50
CA TYR A 92 -10.31 10.81 -0.24
C TYR A 92 -10.88 9.42 -0.49
N LYS A 93 -11.86 9.30 -1.39
CA LYS A 93 -12.49 8.02 -1.71
C LYS A 93 -11.53 7.08 -2.42
N LYS A 94 -10.71 7.62 -3.35
CA LYS A 94 -9.65 6.86 -4.03
C LYS A 94 -8.65 6.35 -3.02
N VAL A 95 -8.19 7.21 -2.11
CA VAL A 95 -7.23 6.86 -1.07
C VAL A 95 -7.77 5.78 -0.12
N VAL A 96 -9.05 5.84 0.28
CA VAL A 96 -9.66 4.72 1.04
C VAL A 96 -9.61 3.40 0.27
N LEU A 97 -9.83 3.42 -1.04
CA LEU A 97 -9.72 2.21 -1.87
C LEU A 97 -8.27 1.71 -1.98
N HIS A 98 -7.29 2.63 -2.04
CA HIS A 98 -5.85 2.32 -2.03
C HIS A 98 -5.47 1.56 -0.77
N GLU A 99 -5.78 2.12 0.40
CA GLU A 99 -5.52 1.47 1.69
C GLU A 99 -6.30 0.15 1.82
N TYR A 100 -7.56 0.12 1.38
CA TYR A 100 -8.32 -1.14 1.41
C TYR A 100 -7.68 -2.22 0.54
N PHE A 101 -7.02 -1.86 -0.57
CA PHE A 101 -6.28 -2.81 -1.39
C PHE A 101 -5.05 -3.35 -0.65
N HIS A 102 -4.37 -2.56 0.18
CA HIS A 102 -3.34 -3.10 1.08
C HIS A 102 -3.88 -4.11 2.08
N VAL A 103 -5.09 -3.90 2.61
CA VAL A 103 -5.75 -4.93 3.44
C VAL A 103 -5.95 -6.21 2.62
N TYR A 104 -6.43 -6.09 1.38
CA TYR A 104 -6.61 -7.22 0.48
C TYR A 104 -5.28 -7.96 0.24
N GLN A 105 -4.22 -7.25 -0.19
CA GLN A 105 -2.88 -7.79 -0.39
C GLN A 105 -2.37 -8.54 0.84
N ALA A 106 -2.39 -7.88 2.01
CA ALA A 106 -1.91 -8.44 3.26
C ALA A 106 -2.66 -9.72 3.68
N THR A 107 -3.97 -9.81 3.38
CA THR A 107 -4.78 -10.98 3.78
C THR A 107 -4.54 -12.26 2.98
N HIS A 108 -3.83 -12.19 1.86
CA HIS A 108 -3.44 -13.40 1.10
C HIS A 108 -2.22 -14.11 1.69
N ILE A 109 -1.58 -13.50 2.69
CA ILE A 109 -0.45 -14.09 3.41
C ILE A 109 -0.91 -14.33 4.84
N SER A 110 -1.25 -15.58 5.14
CA SER A 110 -1.69 -16.03 6.47
C SER A 110 -0.55 -16.24 7.45
N GLN A 111 0.69 -16.42 6.94
CA GLN A 111 1.87 -16.49 7.79
C GLN A 111 2.04 -15.22 8.62
N PRO A 112 2.15 -15.34 9.95
CA PRO A 112 2.45 -14.20 10.78
C PRO A 112 3.86 -13.67 10.52
N GLU A 113 4.00 -12.36 10.73
CA GLU A 113 5.29 -11.71 10.90
C GLU A 113 5.98 -12.30 12.13
N ILE A 114 7.24 -12.67 11.95
CA ILE A 114 8.13 -13.15 13.00
C ILE A 114 9.06 -12.00 13.36
N ASP A 115 9.12 -11.66 14.65
CA ASP A 115 10.14 -10.73 15.16
C ASP A 115 11.52 -11.39 15.00
N ASP A 116 12.33 -10.86 14.07
CA ASP A 116 13.70 -11.32 13.84
C ASP A 116 14.74 -10.62 14.75
N GLY A 117 14.27 -9.69 15.59
CA GLY A 117 15.06 -8.97 16.58
C GLY A 117 15.95 -7.86 16.03
N ASP A 118 15.84 -7.49 14.74
CA ASP A 118 16.64 -6.42 14.15
C ASP A 118 16.11 -5.01 14.48
N GLY A 119 14.83 -4.92 14.88
CA GLY A 119 14.14 -3.69 15.23
C GLY A 119 13.77 -2.80 14.03
N ASP A 120 13.89 -3.31 12.80
CA ASP A 120 13.50 -2.64 11.57
C ASP A 120 12.11 -3.12 11.14
N TRP A 121 11.12 -2.23 11.23
CA TRP A 121 9.76 -2.56 10.81
C TRP A 121 9.62 -2.76 9.29
N MET A 122 10.65 -2.38 8.50
CA MET A 122 10.67 -2.58 7.06
C MET A 122 11.15 -3.98 6.65
N THR A 123 11.66 -4.80 7.58
CA THR A 123 12.08 -6.18 7.30
C THR A 123 11.04 -7.18 7.82
N SER A 124 10.69 -8.15 6.99
CA SER A 124 9.72 -9.19 7.39
C SER A 124 9.81 -10.42 6.50
N ASN A 125 9.57 -11.61 7.09
CA ASN A 125 9.34 -12.83 6.32
C ASN A 125 8.14 -12.70 5.34
N ARG A 126 7.16 -11.87 5.68
CA ARG A 126 5.98 -11.64 4.82
C ARG A 126 6.36 -10.88 3.55
N ASN A 127 7.29 -9.92 3.63
CA ASN A 127 7.81 -9.20 2.46
C ASN A 127 8.44 -10.17 1.45
N TYR A 128 9.13 -11.21 1.94
CA TYR A 128 9.76 -12.21 1.08
C TYR A 128 8.72 -13.03 0.29
N ILE A 129 7.58 -13.35 0.91
CA ILE A 129 6.46 -14.01 0.21
C ILE A 129 5.84 -13.05 -0.82
N GLU A 130 5.68 -11.78 -0.45
CA GLU A 130 5.00 -10.77 -1.27
C GLU A 130 5.84 -10.25 -2.45
N THR A 131 7.16 -10.16 -2.30
CA THR A 131 8.03 -9.45 -3.27
C THR A 131 9.39 -10.12 -3.52
N ALA A 132 9.65 -11.28 -2.91
CA ALA A 132 10.95 -11.99 -2.91
C ALA A 132 12.13 -11.17 -2.35
N ASP A 133 11.86 -10.16 -1.51
CA ASP A 133 12.85 -9.41 -0.72
C ASP A 133 12.37 -9.36 0.73
N TYR A 134 13.26 -9.52 1.70
CA TYR A 134 12.90 -9.34 3.12
C TYR A 134 12.69 -7.86 3.45
N VAL A 135 13.38 -6.97 2.74
CA VAL A 135 13.19 -5.52 2.85
C VAL A 135 11.98 -5.12 2.03
N GLN A 136 11.07 -4.34 2.63
CA GLN A 136 9.86 -3.88 1.96
C GLN A 136 10.20 -2.99 0.74
N ARG A 137 9.59 -3.29 -0.42
CA ARG A 137 9.75 -2.53 -1.67
C ARG A 137 8.39 -2.05 -2.19
N PRO A 138 8.25 -0.76 -2.55
CA PRO A 138 6.95 -0.18 -2.93
C PRO A 138 6.42 -0.65 -4.29
N TRP A 139 7.29 -0.89 -5.27
CA TRP A 139 6.95 -0.99 -6.71
C TRP A 139 5.63 -1.72 -7.05
N ILE A 140 5.47 -3.00 -6.71
CA ILE A 140 4.28 -3.78 -7.09
C ILE A 140 3.15 -3.68 -6.05
N THR A 141 3.49 -3.56 -4.77
CA THR A 141 2.51 -3.44 -3.68
C THR A 141 1.76 -2.10 -3.77
N GLU A 142 2.50 -1.00 -3.85
CA GLU A 142 1.97 0.36 -3.98
C GLU A 142 1.44 0.62 -5.40
N GLY A 143 2.15 0.16 -6.42
CA GLY A 143 1.67 0.24 -7.80
C GLY A 143 0.34 -0.50 -8.01
N GLY A 144 0.19 -1.67 -7.37
CA GLY A 144 -1.04 -2.46 -7.38
C GLY A 144 -2.19 -1.73 -6.68
N ALA A 145 -1.95 -1.21 -5.48
CA ALA A 145 -2.94 -0.45 -4.74
C ALA A 145 -3.37 0.81 -5.50
N GLU A 146 -2.43 1.59 -6.05
CA GLU A 146 -2.74 2.80 -6.81
C GLU A 146 -3.53 2.48 -8.09
N TYR A 147 -3.14 1.45 -8.85
CA TYR A 147 -3.84 1.06 -10.08
C TYR A 147 -5.27 0.64 -9.76
N MET A 148 -5.45 -0.30 -8.83
CA MET A 148 -6.75 -0.87 -8.51
C MET A 148 -7.69 0.17 -7.90
N ALA A 149 -7.17 1.03 -7.02
CA ALA A 149 -7.92 2.14 -6.44
C ALA A 149 -8.37 3.14 -7.51
N THR A 150 -7.45 3.58 -8.37
CA THR A 150 -7.77 4.58 -9.41
C THR A 150 -8.77 4.01 -10.42
N TYR A 151 -8.58 2.76 -10.85
CA TYR A 151 -9.46 2.07 -11.78
C TYR A 151 -10.88 1.88 -11.21
N TRP A 152 -11.03 1.31 -10.02
CA TRP A 152 -12.36 1.11 -9.45
C TRP A 152 -13.03 2.40 -9.00
N TYR A 153 -12.25 3.40 -8.56
CA TYR A 153 -12.79 4.71 -8.28
C TYR A 153 -13.40 5.34 -9.54
N SER A 154 -12.72 5.22 -10.68
CA SER A 154 -13.23 5.71 -11.97
C SER A 154 -14.59 5.13 -12.38
N LYS A 155 -14.94 3.94 -11.87
CA LYS A 155 -16.23 3.28 -12.12
C LYS A 155 -17.36 3.74 -11.19
N GLN A 156 -17.06 4.55 -10.17
CA GLN A 156 -18.06 4.98 -9.20
C GLN A 156 -19.00 6.04 -9.78
N SER A 157 -20.24 6.06 -9.30
CA SER A 157 -21.22 7.05 -9.71
C SER A 157 -20.76 8.46 -9.37
N GLY A 158 -20.82 9.37 -10.35
CA GLY A 158 -20.48 10.78 -10.16
C GLY A 158 -19.00 11.10 -10.41
N VAL A 159 -18.15 10.11 -10.71
CA VAL A 159 -16.80 10.35 -11.21
C VAL A 159 -16.85 10.69 -12.70
N SER A 160 -16.02 11.64 -13.14
CA SER A 160 -16.00 12.12 -14.52
C SER A 160 -15.55 11.03 -15.49
N GLU A 161 -16.18 11.00 -16.67
CA GLU A 161 -15.68 10.22 -17.81
C GLU A 161 -14.24 10.68 -18.14
N GLY A 162 -13.34 9.71 -18.38
CA GLY A 162 -11.92 9.98 -18.62
C GLY A 162 -11.05 10.16 -17.37
N TYR A 163 -11.60 10.10 -16.14
CA TYR A 163 -10.81 10.23 -14.90
C TYR A 163 -9.62 9.26 -14.86
N PHE A 164 -9.82 7.99 -15.24
CA PHE A 164 -8.77 6.99 -15.21
C PHE A 164 -7.63 7.32 -16.19
N GLU A 165 -7.98 7.66 -17.44
CA GLU A 165 -7.01 8.06 -18.46
C GLU A 165 -6.23 9.31 -18.01
N GLU A 166 -6.91 10.33 -17.47
CA GLU A 166 -6.29 11.55 -16.97
C GLU A 166 -5.26 11.25 -15.87
N ARG A 167 -5.62 10.43 -14.88
CA ARG A 167 -4.70 10.07 -13.80
C ARG A 167 -3.52 9.25 -14.31
N MET A 168 -3.76 8.26 -15.16
CA MET A 168 -2.67 7.48 -15.76
C MET A 168 -1.73 8.35 -16.60
N ARG A 169 -2.28 9.32 -17.34
CA ARG A 169 -1.49 10.30 -18.11
C ARG A 169 -0.55 11.12 -17.23
N TRP A 170 -1.03 11.62 -16.09
CA TRP A 170 -0.17 12.33 -15.13
C TRP A 170 0.91 11.44 -14.55
N LYS A 171 0.57 10.21 -14.15
CA LYS A 171 1.55 9.23 -13.64
C LYS A 171 2.64 8.89 -14.66
N ALA A 172 2.34 9.00 -15.95
CA ALA A 172 3.33 8.76 -17.01
C ALA A 172 4.49 9.76 -17.01
N GLU A 173 4.33 10.93 -16.36
CA GLU A 173 5.39 11.94 -16.23
C GLU A 173 6.59 11.43 -15.41
N SER A 174 6.40 10.41 -14.56
CA SER A 174 7.48 9.76 -13.79
C SER A 174 8.34 8.80 -14.62
N LEU A 175 7.82 8.28 -15.75
CA LEU A 175 8.50 7.25 -16.55
C LEU A 175 9.84 7.71 -17.14
N PRO A 176 9.99 8.91 -17.74
CA PRO A 176 11.27 9.35 -18.27
C PRO A 176 12.37 9.44 -17.19
N GLY A 177 12.00 9.87 -15.98
CA GLY A 177 12.92 9.93 -14.84
C GLY A 177 13.40 8.53 -14.45
N TYR A 178 12.47 7.60 -14.27
CA TYR A 178 12.76 6.20 -13.97
C TYR A 178 13.63 5.52 -15.03
N LEU A 179 13.26 5.64 -16.31
CA LEU A 179 14.02 5.04 -17.41
C LEU A 179 15.44 5.63 -17.53
N SER A 180 15.63 6.88 -17.12
CA SER A 180 16.96 7.52 -17.09
C SER A 180 17.82 7.12 -15.89
N ASP A 181 17.19 6.78 -14.77
CA ASP A 181 17.84 6.25 -13.56
C ASP A 181 18.49 4.89 -13.87
N GLY A 182 17.77 4.04 -14.63
CA GLY A 182 18.29 2.79 -15.17
C GLY A 182 18.41 1.64 -14.17
N ARG A 183 18.12 1.88 -12.88
CA ARG A 183 17.93 0.83 -11.88
C ARG A 183 16.62 0.10 -12.08
N SER A 184 16.56 -1.16 -11.62
CA SER A 184 15.29 -1.88 -11.57
C SER A 184 14.39 -1.27 -10.50
N MET A 185 13.08 -1.16 -10.78
CA MET A 185 12.11 -0.70 -9.78
C MET A 185 12.09 -1.55 -8.50
N ARG A 186 12.60 -2.79 -8.54
CA ARG A 186 12.77 -3.67 -7.37
C ARG A 186 13.87 -3.20 -6.41
N GLU A 187 14.81 -2.39 -6.89
CA GLU A 187 15.96 -1.92 -6.10
C GLU A 187 15.64 -0.65 -5.31
N VAL A 188 14.50 -0.01 -5.59
CA VAL A 188 14.14 1.32 -5.09
C VAL A 188 13.30 1.18 -3.82
N GLY A 189 13.78 1.77 -2.71
CA GLY A 189 13.07 1.80 -1.43
C GLY A 189 12.13 3.00 -1.23
N PHE A 190 11.30 2.98 -0.17
CA PHE A 190 10.32 4.03 0.16
C PHE A 190 10.92 5.42 0.43
N TYR A 191 12.14 5.48 0.97
CA TYR A 191 12.76 6.73 1.42
C TYR A 191 13.96 7.15 0.57
N GLU A 192 14.02 6.66 -0.66
CA GLU A 192 15.07 7.06 -1.58
C GLU A 192 14.88 8.49 -2.09
N ASN A 193 15.98 9.22 -2.22
CA ASN A 193 15.98 10.54 -2.81
C ASN A 193 16.03 10.44 -4.34
N ILE A 194 14.89 10.19 -4.96
CA ILE A 194 14.70 10.08 -6.41
C ILE A 194 13.91 11.28 -6.96
N SER A 195 14.12 11.60 -8.24
CA SER A 195 13.44 12.74 -8.92
C SER A 195 12.16 12.34 -9.65
N TRP A 196 11.68 11.13 -9.41
CA TRP A 196 10.54 10.48 -10.05
C TRP A 196 9.77 9.68 -8.99
N ASP A 197 8.52 9.29 -9.26
CA ASP A 197 7.68 8.60 -8.27
C ASP A 197 7.56 7.09 -8.56
N ILE A 198 7.97 6.26 -7.61
CA ILE A 198 7.90 4.80 -7.70
C ILE A 198 6.47 4.26 -7.69
N TYR A 199 5.54 4.98 -7.07
CA TYR A 199 4.12 4.61 -7.07
C TYR A 199 3.55 4.77 -8.47
N ASP A 200 3.92 5.85 -9.17
CA ASP A 200 3.48 6.11 -10.53
C ASP A 200 4.04 5.10 -11.53
N VAL A 201 5.34 4.80 -11.43
CA VAL A 201 5.99 3.77 -12.26
C VAL A 201 5.38 2.39 -11.99
N GLY A 202 5.21 2.03 -10.71
CA GLY A 202 4.55 0.79 -10.31
C GLY A 202 3.12 0.69 -10.82
N THR A 203 2.36 1.79 -10.80
CA THR A 203 0.99 1.85 -11.34
C THR A 203 0.98 1.51 -12.83
N TRP A 204 1.91 2.08 -13.60
CA TRP A 204 2.06 1.78 -15.03
C TRP A 204 2.54 0.36 -15.30
N PHE A 205 3.41 -0.18 -14.45
CA PHE A 205 3.82 -1.57 -14.54
C PHE A 205 2.63 -2.52 -14.33
N VAL A 206 1.79 -2.24 -13.33
CA VAL A 206 0.55 -3.02 -13.08
C VAL A 206 -0.43 -2.90 -14.25
N ALA A 207 -0.61 -1.70 -14.81
CA ALA A 207 -1.41 -1.50 -16.02
C ALA A 207 -0.91 -2.38 -17.19
N TYR A 208 0.41 -2.42 -17.38
CA TYR A 208 1.05 -3.19 -18.44
C TYR A 208 0.82 -4.70 -18.30
N ILE A 209 1.02 -5.28 -17.12
CA ILE A 209 0.79 -6.72 -16.90
C ILE A 209 -0.69 -7.09 -16.99
N ILE A 210 -1.60 -6.21 -16.55
CA ILE A 210 -3.04 -6.41 -16.67
C ILE A 210 -3.47 -6.40 -18.14
N ASN A 211 -2.94 -5.50 -18.97
CA ASN A 211 -3.25 -5.48 -20.40
C ASN A 211 -2.75 -6.73 -21.15
N GLN A 212 -1.67 -7.36 -20.69
CA GLN A 212 -1.22 -8.64 -21.25
C GLN A 212 -2.05 -9.84 -20.79
N THR A 213 -2.73 -9.71 -19.66
CA THR A 213 -3.47 -10.79 -19.00
C THR A 213 -4.91 -10.33 -18.75
N SER A 214 -5.25 -10.00 -17.50
CA SER A 214 -6.50 -9.38 -17.10
C SER A 214 -6.42 -8.80 -15.68
N GLU A 215 -7.40 -7.97 -15.32
CA GLU A 215 -7.58 -7.53 -13.92
C GLU A 215 -7.78 -8.73 -12.98
N GLU A 216 -8.52 -9.75 -13.43
CA GLU A 216 -8.79 -10.97 -12.64
C GLU A 216 -7.51 -11.77 -12.38
N THR A 217 -6.64 -11.89 -13.37
CA THR A 217 -5.34 -12.57 -13.23
C THR A 217 -4.45 -11.87 -12.22
N PHE A 218 -4.33 -10.53 -12.28
CA PHE A 218 -3.53 -9.79 -11.31
C PHE A 218 -4.15 -9.81 -9.92
N ARG A 219 -5.45 -9.54 -9.81
CA ARG A 219 -6.09 -9.33 -8.51
C ARG A 219 -6.45 -10.63 -7.80
N VAL A 220 -6.90 -11.65 -8.52
CA VAL A 220 -7.41 -12.89 -7.93
C VAL A 220 -6.38 -13.99 -8.09
N ASP A 221 -6.11 -14.42 -9.32
CA ASP A 221 -5.34 -15.64 -9.57
C ASP A 221 -3.92 -15.55 -8.98
N TYR A 222 -3.24 -14.41 -9.19
CA TYR A 222 -1.90 -14.17 -8.65
C TYR A 222 -1.85 -14.15 -7.13
N TYR A 223 -2.76 -13.41 -6.48
CA TYR A 223 -2.78 -13.30 -5.02
C TYR A 223 -3.24 -14.60 -4.34
N ASP A 224 -4.14 -15.37 -4.96
CA ASP A 224 -4.61 -16.67 -4.44
C ASP A 224 -3.47 -17.71 -4.37
N ASP A 225 -2.52 -17.67 -5.31
CA ASP A 225 -1.36 -18.57 -5.33
C ASP A 225 -0.13 -18.02 -4.57
N LEU A 226 -0.15 -16.75 -4.17
CA LEU A 226 1.02 -16.03 -3.67
C LEU A 226 1.65 -16.71 -2.45
N GLU A 227 0.87 -17.06 -1.44
CA GLU A 227 1.40 -17.71 -0.24
C GLU A 227 1.91 -19.13 -0.51
N ALA A 228 1.20 -19.88 -1.37
CA ALA A 228 1.54 -21.28 -1.64
C ALA A 228 2.79 -21.44 -2.51
N LEU A 229 3.01 -20.51 -3.45
CA LEU A 229 4.11 -20.57 -4.41
C LEU A 229 5.27 -19.62 -4.07
N GLY A 230 5.01 -18.56 -3.32
CA GLY A 230 5.91 -17.41 -3.20
C GLY A 230 5.92 -16.54 -4.44
N PHE A 231 6.45 -15.32 -4.29
CA PHE A 231 6.43 -14.27 -5.32
C PHE A 231 6.84 -14.73 -6.72
N GLU A 232 8.07 -15.21 -6.93
CA GLU A 232 8.59 -15.47 -8.28
C GLU A 232 7.81 -16.57 -9.01
N ALA A 233 7.45 -17.64 -8.31
CA ALA A 233 6.72 -18.76 -8.91
C ALA A 233 5.25 -18.41 -9.18
N ALA A 234 4.59 -17.63 -8.30
CA ALA A 234 3.26 -17.10 -8.57
C ALA A 234 3.28 -16.11 -9.74
N PHE A 235 4.26 -15.19 -9.75
CA PHE A 235 4.42 -14.20 -10.81
C PHE A 235 4.63 -14.87 -12.17
N GLU A 236 5.57 -15.82 -12.27
CA GLU A 236 5.83 -16.54 -13.52
C GLU A 236 4.63 -17.37 -13.98
N LYS A 237 3.90 -18.01 -13.06
CA LYS A 237 2.70 -18.79 -13.36
C LYS A 237 1.62 -17.94 -14.05
N HIS A 238 1.41 -16.72 -13.58
CA HIS A 238 0.28 -15.87 -14.00
C HIS A 238 0.63 -14.85 -15.08
N PHE A 239 1.89 -14.41 -15.15
CA PHE A 239 2.36 -13.43 -16.12
C PHE A 239 3.33 -14.03 -17.17
N GLY A 240 3.62 -15.33 -17.07
CA GLY A 240 4.30 -16.11 -18.10
C GLY A 240 5.82 -15.95 -18.18
N LYS A 241 6.43 -15.16 -17.29
CA LYS A 241 7.88 -14.96 -17.17
C LYS A 241 8.25 -14.45 -15.78
N SER A 242 9.54 -14.48 -15.44
CA SER A 242 10.02 -13.89 -14.18
C SER A 242 9.72 -12.39 -14.09
N ALA A 243 9.63 -11.87 -12.87
CA ALA A 243 9.40 -10.44 -12.63
C ALA A 243 10.47 -9.58 -13.31
N ASP A 244 11.74 -9.97 -13.24
CA ASP A 244 12.84 -9.23 -13.89
C ASP A 244 12.68 -9.17 -15.41
N ALA A 245 12.33 -10.30 -16.06
CA ALA A 245 12.10 -10.32 -17.50
C ALA A 245 10.89 -9.46 -17.89
N MET A 246 9.85 -9.44 -17.06
CA MET A 246 8.68 -8.58 -17.27
C MET A 246 9.02 -7.10 -17.10
N ILE A 247 9.82 -6.74 -16.10
CA ILE A 247 10.30 -5.37 -15.88
C ILE A 247 11.13 -4.89 -17.07
N GLU A 248 12.02 -5.72 -17.62
CA GLU A 248 12.80 -5.33 -18.79
C GLU A 248 11.93 -5.08 -20.04
N GLU A 249 10.92 -5.93 -20.26
CA GLU A 249 9.95 -5.73 -21.34
C GLU A 249 9.10 -4.47 -21.12
N PHE A 250 8.65 -4.23 -19.89
CA PHE A 250 7.97 -3.00 -19.51
C PHE A 250 8.84 -1.78 -19.75
N ASN A 251 10.12 -1.79 -19.34
CA ASN A 251 11.04 -0.68 -19.53
C ASN A 251 11.21 -0.33 -21.01
N ALA A 252 11.32 -1.35 -21.87
CA ALA A 252 11.40 -1.17 -23.31
C ALA A 252 10.11 -0.59 -23.90
N TRP A 253 8.95 -1.08 -23.45
CA TRP A 253 7.64 -0.60 -23.89
C TRP A 253 7.32 0.82 -23.39
N ALA A 254 7.66 1.13 -22.14
CA ALA A 254 7.36 2.40 -21.48
C ALA A 254 8.08 3.60 -22.12
N ASN A 255 9.13 3.35 -22.92
CA ASN A 255 9.86 4.37 -23.67
C ASN A 255 9.14 4.77 -24.98
N GLN A 256 7.83 5.00 -24.91
CA GLN A 256 7.01 5.45 -26.02
C GLN A 256 6.20 6.70 -25.62
N PRO A 257 5.63 7.46 -26.58
CA PRO A 257 4.80 8.61 -26.27
C PRO A 257 3.62 8.23 -25.34
N VAL A 258 3.26 9.13 -24.42
CA VAL A 258 2.19 8.89 -23.43
C VAL A 258 0.88 8.47 -24.08
N ASP A 259 0.53 9.05 -25.23
CA ASP A 259 -0.70 8.66 -25.95
C ASP A 259 -0.69 7.18 -26.36
N ALA A 260 0.46 6.61 -26.73
CA ALA A 260 0.58 5.18 -27.04
C ALA A 260 0.52 4.31 -25.78
N LEU A 261 0.99 4.81 -24.62
CA LEU A 261 0.82 4.13 -23.34
C LEU A 261 -0.66 4.04 -22.98
N LEU A 262 -1.44 5.09 -23.19
CA LEU A 262 -2.84 5.13 -22.80
C LEU A 262 -3.73 4.17 -23.60
N GLU A 263 -3.29 3.70 -24.76
CA GLU A 263 -4.02 2.71 -25.58
C GLU A 263 -4.20 1.35 -24.89
N ILE A 264 -3.45 1.05 -23.83
CA ILE A 264 -3.58 -0.22 -23.09
C ILE A 264 -4.64 -0.18 -21.98
N LEU A 265 -5.17 1.01 -21.69
CA LEU A 265 -6.18 1.17 -20.65
C LEU A 265 -7.54 0.65 -21.15
N PRO A 266 -8.35 0.02 -20.27
CA PRO A 266 -9.66 -0.55 -20.61
C PRO A 266 -10.74 0.49 -20.92
#